data_AF-A0A3B0Z7U9-F1
#
_entry.id   AF-A0A3B0Z7U9-F1
#
_cell.length_a   1.000
_cell.length_b   1.000
_cell.length_c   1.000
_cell.angle_alpha   90.00
_cell.angle_beta   90.00
_cell.angle_gamma   90.00
#
_symmetry.space_group_name_H-M   'P 1'
#
loop_
_entity.id
_entity.type
_entity.pdbx_description
1 polymer ?
#
loop_
_entity_poly.entity_id
_entity_poly.type
_entity_poly.pdbx_seq_one_letter_code
_entity_poly.pdbx_strand_id
1 'polypeptide(L)'
;MLKKIIVTSILAITINGTFSLAAHANLATDIHTLQTAWAKANYELKAEAQTKAFEVLIEQAKATTAQYPDKAESWIWLGIIQSTYAGKAGPFSAMSYAKAARDSLEKAIELDANALDGSAYASLGTLYFKVPGWPIGFGDDDKANTLLKRAIEINPKGIDSNYFYADYLIEEDNYEAAKQYLLKAKAATPRPDRPLADKGRQLEILALLSKVNEELEYDNTKTGEDSD
;
A
#
# COMPACT_ATOMS: atom_id res chain seq x y z
N MET A 1 -22.54 -70.60 34.04
CA MET A 1 -23.36 -69.45 33.61
C MET A 1 -22.42 -68.38 33.04
N LEU A 2 -22.42 -68.21 31.72
CA LEU A 2 -21.66 -67.19 31.00
C LEU A 2 -22.29 -65.80 31.25
N LYS A 3 -21.49 -64.80 31.61
CA LYS A 3 -21.80 -63.39 31.36
C LYS A 3 -20.74 -62.81 30.43
N LYS A 4 -21.13 -62.61 29.17
CA LYS A 4 -20.50 -61.66 28.25
C LYS A 4 -20.87 -60.24 28.69
N ILE A 5 -20.06 -59.24 28.29
CA ILE A 5 -20.38 -57.84 27.90
C ILE A 5 -19.30 -56.90 28.45
N ILE A 6 -18.73 -55.90 27.77
CA ILE A 6 -18.64 -55.40 26.39
C ILE A 6 -17.39 -54.49 26.46
N VAL A 7 -16.45 -54.60 25.52
CA VAL A 7 -15.36 -53.62 25.37
C VAL A 7 -15.86 -52.51 24.48
N THR A 8 -16.09 -51.32 25.03
CA THR A 8 -16.49 -50.14 24.26
C THR A 8 -15.23 -49.35 23.90
N SER A 9 -14.75 -49.53 22.67
CA SER A 9 -13.73 -48.68 22.07
C SER A 9 -14.33 -47.31 21.73
N ILE A 10 -13.86 -46.25 22.38
CA ILE A 10 -14.19 -44.87 22.01
C ILE A 10 -13.24 -44.46 20.88
N LEU A 11 -13.75 -44.46 19.65
CA LEU A 11 -13.11 -43.84 18.51
C LEU A 11 -13.46 -42.34 18.51
N ALA A 12 -12.56 -41.51 19.03
CA ALA A 12 -12.68 -40.05 18.91
C ALA A 12 -12.31 -39.64 17.47
N ILE A 13 -13.33 -39.40 16.64
CA ILE A 13 -13.15 -38.82 15.30
C ILE A 13 -12.96 -37.31 15.49
N THR A 14 -11.72 -36.86 15.35
CA THR A 14 -11.38 -35.43 15.24
C THR A 14 -11.84 -34.91 13.88
N ILE A 15 -12.92 -34.15 13.84
CA ILE A 15 -13.34 -33.37 12.67
C ILE A 15 -12.58 -32.04 12.72
N ASN A 16 -11.41 -31.98 12.08
CA ASN A 16 -10.66 -30.75 11.85
C ASN A 16 -10.41 -30.62 10.34
N GLY A 17 -10.81 -29.50 9.72
CA GLY A 17 -10.16 -29.06 8.46
C GLY A 17 -10.94 -28.25 7.43
N THR A 18 -12.28 -28.20 7.41
CA THR A 18 -12.99 -27.61 6.24
C THR A 18 -13.30 -26.11 6.33
N PHE A 19 -13.20 -25.49 7.51
CA PHE A 19 -13.55 -24.07 7.68
C PHE A 19 -12.52 -23.09 7.10
N SER A 20 -11.25 -23.49 7.00
CA SER A 20 -10.17 -22.57 6.64
C SER A 20 -10.21 -22.16 5.16
N LEU A 21 -10.44 -23.10 4.23
CA LEU A 21 -10.38 -22.79 2.79
C LEU A 21 -11.46 -21.80 2.32
N ALA A 22 -12.69 -21.94 2.82
CA ALA A 22 -13.80 -21.06 2.42
C ALA A 22 -13.60 -19.61 2.91
N ALA A 23 -13.05 -19.43 4.13
CA ALA A 23 -12.77 -18.11 4.67
C ALA A 23 -11.66 -17.37 3.88
N HIS A 24 -10.61 -18.09 3.45
CA HIS A 24 -9.54 -17.49 2.65
C HIS A 24 -10.01 -17.10 1.24
N ALA A 25 -10.86 -17.91 0.61
CA ALA A 25 -11.44 -17.59 -0.70
C ALA A 25 -12.32 -16.34 -0.65
N ASN A 26 -13.08 -16.15 0.44
CA ASN A 26 -13.90 -14.95 0.64
C ASN A 26 -13.02 -13.71 0.85
N LEU A 27 -11.98 -13.79 1.71
CA LEU A 27 -11.05 -12.67 1.91
C LEU A 27 -10.39 -12.22 0.60
N ALA A 28 -9.84 -13.14 -0.18
CA ALA A 28 -9.17 -12.80 -1.44
C ALA A 28 -10.13 -12.08 -2.42
N THR A 29 -11.39 -12.52 -2.47
CA THR A 29 -12.43 -11.90 -3.31
C THR A 29 -12.79 -10.50 -2.82
N ASP A 30 -12.95 -10.32 -1.51
CA ASP A 30 -13.28 -9.04 -0.90
C ASP A 30 -12.13 -8.04 -1.08
N ILE A 31 -10.88 -8.49 -0.87
CA ILE A 31 -9.69 -7.70 -1.15
C ILE A 31 -9.65 -7.29 -2.62
N HIS A 32 -9.79 -8.23 -3.57
CA HIS A 32 -9.80 -7.93 -5.00
C HIS A 32 -10.86 -6.89 -5.40
N THR A 33 -12.03 -6.95 -4.75
CA THR A 33 -13.09 -5.95 -4.92
C THR A 33 -12.63 -4.55 -4.51
N LEU A 34 -11.97 -4.42 -3.35
CA LEU A 34 -11.38 -3.15 -2.91
C LEU A 34 -10.30 -2.65 -3.87
N GLN A 35 -9.41 -3.53 -4.37
CA GLN A 35 -8.34 -3.13 -5.29
C GLN A 35 -8.91 -2.57 -6.60
N THR A 36 -9.92 -3.24 -7.15
CA THR A 36 -10.57 -2.85 -8.39
C THR A 36 -11.29 -1.51 -8.23
N ALA A 37 -12.04 -1.34 -7.14
CA ALA A 37 -12.74 -0.09 -6.85
C ALA A 37 -11.75 1.06 -6.60
N TRP A 38 -10.66 0.82 -5.87
CA TRP A 38 -9.60 1.80 -5.66
C TRP A 38 -8.96 2.24 -6.99
N ALA A 39 -8.63 1.28 -7.87
CA ALA A 39 -7.99 1.60 -9.15
C ALA A 39 -8.89 2.49 -10.02
N LYS A 40 -10.20 2.18 -10.08
CA LYS A 40 -11.19 3.00 -10.77
C LYS A 40 -11.31 4.40 -10.16
N ALA A 41 -11.47 4.47 -8.85
CA ALA A 41 -11.60 5.74 -8.14
C ALA A 41 -10.35 6.62 -8.31
N ASN A 42 -9.15 6.03 -8.23
CA ASN A 42 -7.90 6.76 -8.30
C ASN A 42 -7.56 7.23 -9.73
N TYR A 43 -7.70 6.34 -10.72
CA TYR A 43 -7.16 6.57 -12.07
C TYR A 43 -8.20 7.04 -13.09
N GLU A 44 -9.47 6.66 -12.96
CA GLU A 44 -10.50 7.00 -13.97
C GLU A 44 -11.39 8.17 -13.55
N LEU A 45 -11.69 8.30 -12.25
CA LEU A 45 -12.57 9.37 -11.75
C LEU A 45 -11.78 10.65 -11.43
N LYS A 46 -12.49 11.79 -11.47
CA LYS A 46 -11.94 13.12 -11.16
C LYS A 46 -12.93 13.94 -10.31
N ALA A 47 -12.41 14.95 -9.63
CA ALA A 47 -13.18 15.93 -8.87
C ALA A 47 -14.22 15.28 -7.94
N GLU A 48 -15.46 15.79 -7.93
CA GLU A 48 -16.52 15.34 -7.03
C GLU A 48 -16.84 13.84 -7.16
N ALA A 49 -16.79 13.29 -8.38
CA ALA A 49 -17.03 11.86 -8.59
C ALA A 49 -15.96 10.99 -7.92
N GLN A 50 -14.70 11.45 -7.95
CA GLN A 50 -13.60 10.78 -7.26
C GLN A 50 -13.78 10.84 -5.74
N THR A 51 -14.11 12.02 -5.21
CA THR A 51 -14.39 12.22 -3.78
C THR A 51 -15.48 11.27 -3.26
N LYS A 52 -16.65 11.26 -3.92
CA LYS A 52 -17.76 10.38 -3.53
C LYS A 52 -17.40 8.90 -3.61
N ALA A 53 -16.63 8.50 -4.63
CA ALA A 53 -16.19 7.12 -4.77
C ALA A 53 -15.27 6.69 -3.63
N PHE A 54 -14.34 7.55 -3.20
CA PHE A 54 -13.46 7.25 -2.07
C PHE A 54 -14.22 7.20 -0.74
N GLU A 55 -15.20 8.07 -0.50
CA GLU A 55 -16.02 8.03 0.71
C GLU A 55 -16.78 6.71 0.84
N VAL A 56 -17.43 6.25 -0.24
CA VAL A 56 -18.10 4.95 -0.26
C VAL A 56 -17.09 3.81 -0.08
N LEU A 57 -15.94 3.88 -0.75
CA LEU A 57 -14.92 2.85 -0.71
C LEU A 57 -14.27 2.71 0.67
N ILE A 58 -14.11 3.81 1.41
CA ILE A 58 -13.62 3.77 2.81
C ILE A 58 -14.60 3.01 3.70
N GLU A 59 -15.90 3.21 3.56
CA GLU A 59 -16.89 2.47 4.35
C GLU A 59 -16.91 0.98 3.98
N GLN A 60 -16.74 0.64 2.71
CA GLN A 60 -16.58 -0.76 2.27
C GLN A 60 -15.31 -1.41 2.86
N ALA A 61 -14.19 -0.69 2.88
CA ALA A 61 -12.94 -1.19 3.45
C ALA A 61 -13.02 -1.35 4.97
N LYS A 62 -13.73 -0.45 5.67
CA LYS A 62 -14.03 -0.59 7.10
C LYS A 62 -14.89 -1.83 7.38
N ALA A 63 -15.94 -2.06 6.59
CA ALA A 63 -16.76 -3.26 6.72
C ALA A 63 -15.95 -4.54 6.48
N THR A 64 -15.08 -4.54 5.47
CA THR A 64 -14.16 -5.66 5.19
C THR A 64 -13.22 -5.90 6.38
N THR A 65 -12.69 -4.84 6.99
CA THR A 65 -11.84 -4.95 8.18
C THR A 65 -12.60 -5.46 9.40
N ALA A 66 -13.86 -5.06 9.58
CA ALA A 66 -14.71 -5.58 10.65
C ALA A 66 -15.04 -7.08 10.46
N GLN A 67 -15.11 -7.53 9.21
CA GLN A 67 -15.30 -8.94 8.87
C GLN A 67 -14.02 -9.78 9.06
N TYR A 68 -12.85 -9.19 8.82
CA TYR A 68 -11.54 -9.85 8.90
C TYR A 68 -10.56 -9.11 9.82
N PRO A 69 -10.88 -8.92 11.11
CA PRO A 69 -10.09 -8.06 11.99
C PRO A 69 -8.68 -8.59 12.29
N ASP A 70 -8.45 -9.88 12.07
CA ASP A 70 -7.17 -10.59 12.28
C ASP A 70 -6.34 -10.75 10.98
N LYS A 71 -6.78 -10.17 9.85
CA LYS A 71 -6.11 -10.28 8.56
C LYS A 71 -5.41 -8.98 8.20
N ALA A 72 -4.09 -9.03 8.03
CA ALA A 72 -3.31 -7.84 7.70
C ALA A 72 -3.79 -7.20 6.38
N GLU A 73 -4.18 -8.00 5.40
CA GLU A 73 -4.59 -7.55 4.07
C GLU A 73 -5.77 -6.58 4.10
N SER A 74 -6.76 -6.80 4.97
CA SER A 74 -7.90 -5.87 5.09
C SER A 74 -7.49 -4.52 5.67
N TRP A 75 -6.61 -4.53 6.67
CA TRP A 75 -6.05 -3.31 7.26
C TRP A 75 -5.13 -2.56 6.29
N ILE A 76 -4.32 -3.29 5.50
CA ILE A 76 -3.48 -2.71 4.44
C ILE A 76 -4.35 -1.95 3.44
N TRP A 77 -5.40 -2.59 2.92
CA TRP A 77 -6.25 -1.96 1.92
C TRP A 77 -7.05 -0.78 2.48
N LEU A 78 -7.55 -0.88 3.72
CA LEU A 78 -8.15 0.27 4.40
C LEU A 78 -7.16 1.45 4.49
N GLY A 79 -5.93 1.19 4.92
CA GLY A 79 -4.87 2.20 5.01
C GLY A 79 -4.49 2.82 3.67
N ILE A 80 -4.33 2.01 2.62
CA ILE A 80 -4.05 2.50 1.25
C ILE A 80 -5.16 3.41 0.75
N ILE A 81 -6.42 3.02 0.93
CA ILE A 81 -7.59 3.78 0.47
C ILE A 81 -7.68 5.11 1.23
N GLN A 82 -7.53 5.09 2.55
CA GLN A 82 -7.53 6.29 3.39
C GLN A 82 -6.37 7.24 3.04
N SER A 83 -5.15 6.70 2.87
CA SER A 83 -3.97 7.48 2.48
C SER A 83 -4.15 8.12 1.11
N THR A 84 -4.68 7.37 0.14
CA THR A 84 -4.94 7.89 -1.21
C THR A 84 -5.97 9.01 -1.18
N TYR A 85 -7.02 8.87 -0.38
CA TYR A 85 -8.04 9.91 -0.25
C TYR A 85 -7.54 11.13 0.50
N ALA A 86 -6.69 10.96 1.53
CA ALA A 86 -6.08 12.07 2.27
C ALA A 86 -5.36 13.06 1.33
N GLY A 87 -4.62 12.55 0.33
CA GLY A 87 -3.93 13.39 -0.67
C GLY A 87 -4.85 14.07 -1.69
N LYS A 88 -6.14 13.76 -1.70
CA LYS A 88 -7.15 14.33 -2.62
C LYS A 88 -8.22 15.14 -1.89
N ALA A 89 -8.36 14.93 -0.59
CA ALA A 89 -9.33 15.57 0.26
C ALA A 89 -8.96 17.05 0.51
N GLY A 90 -9.97 17.85 0.87
CA GLY A 90 -9.74 19.23 1.27
C GLY A 90 -8.88 19.33 2.54
N PRO A 91 -8.24 20.48 2.80
CA PRO A 91 -7.28 20.65 3.90
C PRO A 91 -7.87 20.35 5.28
N PHE A 92 -9.18 20.53 5.46
CA PHE A 92 -9.87 20.31 6.73
C PHE A 92 -10.08 18.82 7.07
N SER A 93 -10.13 17.92 6.08
CA SER A 93 -10.37 16.48 6.30
C SER A 93 -9.15 15.61 5.98
N ALA A 94 -8.21 16.09 5.16
CA ALA A 94 -7.00 15.36 4.76
C ALA A 94 -6.22 14.80 5.96
N MET A 95 -5.99 15.61 7.00
CA MET A 95 -5.25 15.18 8.18
C MET A 95 -5.95 14.06 8.97
N SER A 96 -7.30 14.07 9.03
CA SER A 96 -8.06 13.01 9.70
C SER A 96 -7.90 11.68 8.97
N TYR A 97 -7.96 11.69 7.63
CA TYR A 97 -7.76 10.50 6.83
C TYR A 97 -6.31 10.01 6.88
N ALA A 98 -5.32 10.91 6.89
CA ALA A 98 -3.91 10.56 7.04
C ALA A 98 -3.63 9.85 8.38
N LYS A 99 -4.20 10.34 9.49
CA LYS A 99 -4.09 9.70 10.81
C LYS A 99 -4.76 8.32 10.83
N ALA A 100 -5.97 8.21 10.29
CA ALA A 100 -6.66 6.93 10.19
C ALA A 100 -5.89 5.92 9.32
N ALA A 101 -5.28 6.39 8.23
CA ALA A 101 -4.44 5.56 7.36
C ALA A 101 -3.21 5.04 8.10
N ARG A 102 -2.51 5.93 8.83
CA ARG A 102 -1.36 5.56 9.67
C ARG A 102 -1.75 4.45 10.65
N ASP A 103 -2.82 4.65 11.41
CA ASP A 103 -3.25 3.70 12.43
C ASP A 103 -3.64 2.34 11.81
N SER A 104 -4.28 2.35 10.63
CA SER A 104 -4.63 1.12 9.89
C SER A 104 -3.40 0.38 9.37
N LEU A 105 -2.39 1.10 8.86
CA LEU A 105 -1.15 0.51 8.33
C LEU A 105 -0.24 0.01 9.46
N GLU A 106 -0.16 0.72 10.57
CA GLU A 106 0.51 0.25 11.79
C GLU A 106 -0.15 -1.04 12.29
N LYS A 107 -1.49 -1.09 12.29
CA LYS A 107 -2.21 -2.31 12.66
C LYS A 107 -1.90 -3.49 11.73
N ALA A 108 -1.82 -3.25 10.42
CA ALA A 108 -1.43 -4.27 9.46
C ALA A 108 -0.03 -4.82 9.73
N ILE A 109 0.94 -3.94 10.02
CA ILE A 109 2.33 -4.34 10.33
C ILE A 109 2.40 -5.19 11.60
N GLU A 110 1.59 -4.89 12.62
CA GLU A 110 1.47 -5.71 13.82
C GLU A 110 0.97 -7.13 13.53
N LEU A 111 0.02 -7.26 12.58
CA LEU A 111 -0.61 -8.54 12.25
C LEU A 111 0.30 -9.41 11.35
N ASP A 112 0.82 -8.83 10.27
CA ASP A 112 1.78 -9.45 9.38
C ASP A 112 2.58 -8.37 8.62
N ALA A 113 3.81 -8.16 9.05
CA ALA A 113 4.73 -7.20 8.46
C ALA A 113 5.05 -7.46 6.97
N ASN A 114 4.92 -8.71 6.48
CA ASN A 114 5.27 -9.06 5.11
C ASN A 114 4.05 -9.20 4.20
N ALA A 115 2.83 -9.08 4.72
CA ALA A 115 1.61 -9.21 3.95
C ALA A 115 1.59 -8.26 2.75
N LEU A 116 1.05 -8.76 1.64
CA LEU A 116 0.99 -8.06 0.34
C LEU A 116 2.35 -7.46 -0.07
N ASP A 117 3.40 -8.26 0.07
CA ASP A 117 4.77 -7.90 -0.29
C ASP A 117 5.26 -6.59 0.36
N GLY A 118 4.93 -6.39 1.63
CA GLY A 118 5.36 -5.22 2.40
C GLY A 118 4.64 -3.91 2.01
N SER A 119 3.46 -4.00 1.38
CA SER A 119 2.68 -2.81 0.98
C SER A 119 2.34 -1.86 2.13
N ALA A 120 2.24 -2.38 3.36
CA ALA A 120 2.02 -1.56 4.56
C ALA A 120 3.18 -0.59 4.80
N TYR A 121 4.42 -1.07 4.69
CA TYR A 121 5.63 -0.26 4.83
C TYR A 121 5.73 0.82 3.75
N ALA A 122 5.45 0.45 2.50
CA ALA A 122 5.51 1.40 1.39
C ALA A 122 4.53 2.56 1.60
N SER A 123 3.27 2.23 1.93
CA SER A 123 2.21 3.22 2.12
C SER A 123 2.43 4.08 3.37
N LEU A 124 2.86 3.45 4.47
CA LEU A 124 3.12 4.16 5.73
C LEU A 124 4.32 5.09 5.60
N GLY A 125 5.39 4.63 4.94
CA GLY A 125 6.53 5.46 4.61
C GLY A 125 6.13 6.69 3.79
N THR A 126 5.26 6.51 2.77
CA THR A 126 4.73 7.63 1.98
C THR A 126 3.97 8.65 2.82
N LEU A 127 3.17 8.22 3.80
CA LEU A 127 2.50 9.16 4.70
C LEU A 127 3.50 10.00 5.50
N TYR A 128 4.57 9.38 6.00
CA TYR A 128 5.53 10.07 6.85
C TYR A 128 6.28 11.21 6.14
N PHE A 129 6.56 11.12 4.83
CA PHE A 129 7.22 12.23 4.11
C PHE A 129 6.23 13.19 3.42
N LYS A 130 4.97 12.78 3.18
CA LYS A 130 3.96 13.65 2.55
C LYS A 130 3.12 14.46 3.56
N VAL A 131 3.06 14.06 4.82
CA VAL A 131 2.29 14.75 5.86
C VAL A 131 3.18 15.77 6.57
N PRO A 132 2.69 16.97 6.96
CA PRO A 132 3.48 17.91 7.76
C PRO A 132 3.98 17.31 9.08
N GLY A 133 5.16 17.71 9.52
CA GLY A 133 5.72 17.35 10.82
C GLY A 133 5.01 17.99 12.02
N TRP A 134 5.57 17.75 13.20
CA TRP A 134 5.11 18.36 14.46
C TRP A 134 5.23 19.90 14.41
N PRO A 135 4.26 20.68 14.94
CA PRO A 135 3.10 20.26 15.75
C PRO A 135 1.81 20.00 14.96
N ILE A 136 1.81 20.16 13.64
CA ILE A 136 0.57 20.14 12.83
C ILE A 136 0.18 18.71 12.46
N GLY A 137 1.15 17.88 12.12
CA GLY A 137 0.95 16.49 11.75
C GLY A 137 1.96 15.56 12.42
N PHE A 138 2.24 14.45 11.74
CA PHE A 138 3.11 13.38 12.23
C PHE A 138 4.22 13.04 11.24
N GLY A 139 4.45 13.89 10.23
CA GLY A 139 5.51 13.69 9.26
C GLY A 139 6.89 13.58 9.92
N ASP A 140 7.73 12.72 9.35
CA ASP A 140 9.06 12.35 9.84
C ASP A 140 9.83 11.65 8.72
N ASP A 141 10.75 12.37 8.06
CA ASP A 141 11.47 11.88 6.88
C ASP A 141 12.43 10.73 7.20
N ASP A 142 13.02 10.73 8.40
CA ASP A 142 13.88 9.62 8.87
C ASP A 142 13.06 8.33 9.01
N LYS A 143 11.85 8.45 9.56
CA LYS A 143 10.92 7.33 9.67
C LYS A 143 10.41 6.90 8.29
N ALA A 144 10.12 7.85 7.40
CA ALA A 144 9.73 7.55 6.02
C ALA A 144 10.81 6.72 5.30
N ASN A 145 12.07 7.16 5.36
CA ASN A 145 13.21 6.46 4.77
C ASN A 145 13.35 5.03 5.29
N THR A 146 13.25 4.85 6.60
CA THR A 146 13.34 3.55 7.26
C THR A 146 12.26 2.59 6.76
N LEU A 147 11.00 3.05 6.69
CA LEU A 147 9.87 2.26 6.24
C LEU A 147 9.96 1.93 4.73
N LEU A 148 10.32 2.91 3.89
CA LEU A 148 10.42 2.70 2.45
C LEU A 148 11.56 1.76 2.08
N LYS A 149 12.72 1.86 2.75
CA LYS A 149 13.80 0.87 2.60
C LYS A 149 13.34 -0.52 2.98
N ARG A 150 12.57 -0.66 4.06
CA ARG A 150 11.98 -1.96 4.44
C ARG A 150 11.04 -2.51 3.36
N ALA A 151 10.24 -1.66 2.73
CA ALA A 151 9.39 -2.07 1.60
C ALA A 151 10.21 -2.55 0.39
N ILE A 152 11.34 -1.89 0.09
CA ILE A 152 12.28 -2.32 -0.96
C ILE A 152 12.93 -3.66 -0.62
N GLU A 153 13.34 -3.88 0.63
CA GLU A 153 13.91 -5.17 1.05
C GLU A 153 12.94 -6.33 0.85
N ILE A 154 11.65 -6.12 1.18
CA ILE A 154 10.62 -7.14 1.03
C ILE A 154 10.28 -7.35 -0.45
N ASN A 155 10.11 -6.27 -1.22
CA ASN A 155 9.73 -6.33 -2.62
C ASN A 155 10.66 -5.51 -3.53
N PRO A 156 11.88 -5.99 -3.80
CA PRO A 156 12.91 -5.22 -4.50
C PRO A 156 12.61 -4.98 -5.98
N LYS A 157 11.68 -5.76 -6.56
CA LYS A 157 11.26 -5.67 -7.97
C LYS A 157 9.82 -5.15 -8.12
N GLY A 158 9.18 -4.77 -7.02
CA GLY A 158 7.80 -4.32 -7.00
C GLY A 158 7.63 -2.95 -7.64
N ILE A 159 6.52 -2.77 -8.35
CA ILE A 159 6.20 -1.49 -9.00
C ILE A 159 5.98 -0.38 -7.96
N ASP A 160 5.20 -0.64 -6.91
CA ASP A 160 4.80 0.35 -5.92
C ASP A 160 5.96 0.67 -4.94
N SER A 161 6.70 -0.34 -4.46
CA SER A 161 7.83 -0.13 -3.54
C SER A 161 8.92 0.74 -4.17
N ASN A 162 9.32 0.43 -5.41
CA ASN A 162 10.33 1.21 -6.14
C ASN A 162 9.81 2.61 -6.52
N TYR A 163 8.54 2.74 -6.92
CA TYR A 163 7.95 4.04 -7.22
C TYR A 163 7.93 4.97 -5.99
N PHE A 164 7.42 4.50 -4.85
CA PHE A 164 7.30 5.33 -3.66
C PHE A 164 8.65 5.70 -3.04
N TYR A 165 9.63 4.78 -3.08
CA TYR A 165 10.98 5.14 -2.63
C TYR A 165 11.64 6.16 -3.55
N ALA A 166 11.39 6.09 -4.87
CA ALA A 166 11.86 7.12 -5.78
C ALA A 166 11.18 8.48 -5.54
N ASP A 167 9.87 8.50 -5.27
CA ASP A 167 9.15 9.74 -4.93
C ASP A 167 9.72 10.38 -3.65
N TYR A 168 10.04 9.58 -2.62
CA TYR A 168 10.76 10.07 -1.44
C TYR A 168 12.14 10.64 -1.80
N LEU A 169 12.94 9.93 -2.60
CA LEU A 169 14.26 10.42 -3.03
C LEU A 169 14.19 11.72 -3.84
N ILE A 170 13.09 11.97 -4.55
CA ILE A 170 12.85 13.24 -5.25
C ILE A 170 12.61 14.38 -4.25
N GLU A 171 11.87 14.16 -3.17
CA GLU A 171 11.66 15.18 -2.12
C GLU A 171 12.97 15.48 -1.36
N GLU A 172 13.92 14.53 -1.35
CA GLU A 172 15.27 14.68 -0.80
C GLU A 172 16.30 15.20 -1.81
N ASP A 173 15.86 15.70 -2.98
CA ASP A 173 16.70 16.18 -4.09
C ASP A 173 17.74 15.15 -4.60
N ASN A 174 17.54 13.86 -4.34
CA ASN A 174 18.43 12.77 -4.77
C ASN A 174 17.97 12.18 -6.12
N TYR A 175 18.08 12.99 -7.16
CA TYR A 175 17.54 12.72 -8.49
C TYR A 175 18.20 11.52 -9.18
N GLU A 176 19.51 11.31 -9.03
CA GLU A 176 20.20 10.15 -9.62
C GLU A 176 19.69 8.84 -9.04
N ALA A 177 19.57 8.75 -7.71
CA ALA A 177 19.05 7.55 -7.08
C ALA A 177 17.56 7.35 -7.42
N ALA A 178 16.76 8.41 -7.39
CA ALA A 178 15.35 8.35 -7.78
C ALA A 178 15.18 7.77 -9.19
N LYS A 179 15.98 8.22 -10.17
CA LYS A 179 15.98 7.69 -11.53
C LYS A 179 16.21 6.18 -11.56
N GLN A 180 17.17 5.67 -10.80
CA GLN A 180 17.46 4.23 -10.76
C GLN A 180 16.26 3.42 -10.23
N TYR A 181 15.59 3.90 -9.18
CA TYR A 181 14.40 3.23 -8.63
C TYR A 181 13.19 3.34 -9.56
N LEU A 182 12.98 4.47 -10.23
CA LEU A 182 11.93 4.60 -11.24
C LEU A 182 12.12 3.64 -12.43
N LEU A 183 13.37 3.43 -12.86
CA LEU A 183 13.67 2.46 -13.92
C LEU A 183 13.38 1.02 -13.48
N LYS A 184 13.63 0.67 -12.21
CA LYS A 184 13.21 -0.62 -11.64
C LYS A 184 11.68 -0.74 -11.59
N ALA A 185 10.99 0.30 -11.13
CA ALA A 185 9.53 0.33 -11.09
C ALA A 185 8.92 0.15 -12.49
N LYS A 186 9.46 0.85 -13.50
CA LYS A 186 9.06 0.73 -14.91
C LYS A 186 9.22 -0.69 -15.45
N ALA A 187 10.27 -1.39 -15.03
CA ALA A 187 10.58 -2.76 -15.45
C ALA A 187 9.84 -3.85 -14.63
N ALA A 188 9.02 -3.48 -13.65
CA ALA A 188 8.30 -4.43 -12.81
C ALA A 188 7.36 -5.32 -13.64
N THR A 189 7.23 -6.58 -13.24
CA THR A 189 6.33 -7.54 -13.90
C THR A 189 4.87 -7.10 -13.70
N PRO A 190 4.06 -7.01 -14.78
CA PRO A 190 2.64 -6.68 -14.65
C PRO A 190 1.90 -7.68 -13.77
N ARG A 191 1.00 -7.16 -12.92
CA ARG A 191 0.08 -7.92 -12.07
C ARG A 191 -1.18 -8.25 -12.89
N PRO A 192 -1.41 -9.52 -13.29
CA PRO A 192 -2.50 -9.86 -14.21
C PRO A 192 -3.90 -9.53 -13.68
N ASP A 193 -4.05 -9.51 -12.37
CA ASP A 193 -5.27 -9.17 -11.63
C ASP A 193 -5.44 -7.67 -11.37
N ARG A 194 -4.41 -6.84 -11.65
CA ARG A 194 -4.44 -5.38 -11.40
C ARG A 194 -4.07 -4.53 -12.62
N PRO A 195 -4.59 -4.80 -13.84
CA PRO A 195 -4.15 -4.12 -15.06
C PRO A 195 -4.43 -2.61 -15.07
N LEU A 196 -5.55 -2.15 -14.49
CA LEU A 196 -5.88 -0.72 -14.41
C LEU A 196 -4.91 0.02 -13.48
N ALA A 197 -4.61 -0.55 -12.32
CA ALA A 197 -3.68 0.03 -11.36
C ALA A 197 -2.27 0.12 -11.95
N ASP A 198 -1.80 -0.94 -12.59
CA ASP A 198 -0.47 -0.98 -13.20
C ASP A 198 -0.35 0.01 -14.35
N LYS A 199 -1.38 0.12 -15.20
CA LYS A 199 -1.41 1.14 -16.26
C LYS A 199 -1.31 2.55 -15.68
N GLY A 200 -2.09 2.84 -14.65
CA GLY A 200 -2.06 4.13 -13.96
C GLY A 200 -0.68 4.43 -13.37
N ARG A 201 -0.10 3.46 -12.64
CA ARG A 201 1.21 3.58 -12.02
C ARG A 201 2.34 3.74 -13.04
N GLN A 202 2.28 3.04 -14.18
CA GLN A 202 3.26 3.20 -15.26
C GLN A 202 3.24 4.63 -15.84
N LEU A 203 2.07 5.26 -15.96
CA LEU A 203 1.98 6.67 -16.38
C LEU A 203 2.60 7.61 -15.33
N GLU A 204 2.36 7.36 -14.04
CA GLU A 204 2.96 8.13 -12.95
C GLU A 204 4.49 7.98 -12.92
N ILE A 205 5.00 6.76 -13.15
CA ILE A 205 6.45 6.50 -13.26
C ILE A 205 7.06 7.28 -14.42
N LEU A 206 6.41 7.30 -15.59
CA LEU A 206 6.91 8.05 -16.75
C LEU A 206 6.91 9.55 -16.50
N ALA A 207 5.89 10.08 -15.80
CA ALA A 207 5.85 11.49 -15.43
C ALA A 207 6.98 11.87 -14.47
N LEU A 208 7.23 11.06 -13.43
CA LEU A 208 8.35 11.30 -12.50
C LEU A 208 9.71 11.15 -13.21
N LEU A 209 9.85 10.20 -14.14
CA LEU A 209 11.09 10.07 -14.92
C LEU A 209 11.36 11.32 -15.77
N SER A 210 10.34 11.95 -16.35
CA SER A 210 10.51 13.22 -17.07
C SER A 210 11.04 14.30 -16.13
N LYS A 211 10.35 14.52 -15.00
CA LYS A 211 10.76 15.50 -13.99
C LYS A 211 12.21 15.29 -13.54
N VAL A 212 12.56 14.06 -13.16
CA VAL A 212 13.91 13.73 -12.69
C VAL A 212 14.97 13.98 -13.76
N ASN A 213 14.68 13.73 -15.05
CA ASN A 213 15.64 14.01 -16.11
C ASN A 213 15.83 15.52 -16.31
N GLU A 214 14.76 16.31 -16.22
CA GLU A 214 14.82 17.77 -16.32
C GLU A 214 15.69 18.38 -15.20
N GLU A 215 15.51 17.93 -13.95
CA GLU A 215 16.34 18.39 -12.82
C GLU A 215 17.82 18.00 -12.98
N LEU A 216 18.09 16.75 -13.41
CA LEU A 216 19.47 16.30 -13.66
C LEU A 216 20.14 17.08 -14.80
N GLU A 217 19.42 17.45 -15.85
CA GLU A 217 19.95 18.29 -16.93
C GLU A 217 20.30 19.68 -16.41
N TYR A 218 19.41 20.26 -15.60
CA TYR A 218 19.63 21.57 -14.98
C TYR A 218 20.88 21.58 -14.07
N ASP A 219 21.05 20.59 -13.21
CA ASP A 219 22.21 20.50 -12.30
C ASP A 219 23.54 20.34 -13.05
N ASN A 220 23.53 19.58 -14.16
CA ASN A 220 24.71 19.43 -15.02
C ASN A 220 25.09 20.76 -15.72
N THR A 221 24.11 21.58 -16.11
CA THR A 221 24.41 22.89 -16.72
C THR A 221 25.02 23.88 -15.74
N LYS A 222 24.53 23.93 -14.50
CA LYS A 222 25.09 24.80 -13.45
C LYS A 222 26.51 24.44 -13.05
N THR A 223 26.76 23.15 -12.84
CA THR A 223 28.09 22.67 -12.43
C THR A 223 29.15 22.86 -13.51
N GLY A 224 28.75 22.92 -14.78
CA GLY A 224 29.63 23.27 -15.90
C GLY A 224 29.98 24.76 -15.94
N GLU A 225 29.03 25.66 -15.68
CA GLU A 225 29.25 27.12 -15.70
C GLU A 225 30.13 27.62 -14.54
N ASP A 226 30.13 26.97 -13.39
CA ASP A 226 30.99 27.32 -12.24
C ASP A 226 32.43 26.77 -12.37
N SER A 227 32.73 26.04 -13.45
CA SER A 227 34.02 25.36 -13.67
C SER A 227 34.92 25.99 -14.75
N ASP A 228 34.46 27.06 -15.40
CA ASP A 228 35.18 27.87 -16.40
C ASP A 228 35.60 29.26 -15.88
#